data_AF-A0A1V6MV85-F1
#
_entry.id   AF-A0A1V6MV85-F1
#
_cell.length_a   1.000
_cell.length_b   1.000
_cell.length_c   1.000
_cell.angle_alpha   90.00
_cell.angle_beta   90.00
_cell.angle_gamma   90.00
#
_symmetry.space_group_name_H-M   'P 1'
#
loop_
_entity.id
_entity.type
_entity.pdbx_description
1 polymer ?
#
loop_
_entity_poly.entity_id
_entity_poly.type
_entity_poly.pdbx_seq_one_letter_code
_entity_poly.pdbx_strand_id
1 'polypeptide(L)' 'MWCGKTATDALSARVSVVKGELVRWEPRSCQVCLRREAKRVYNIHITVCARCTHRDCCLDGKALYELGFPQ' A
#
# COMPACT_ATOMS: atom_id res chain seq x y z
N MET A 1 -9.75 4.68 -7.25
CA MET A 1 -8.89 4.50 -8.44
C MET A 1 -8.36 5.88 -8.87
N TRP A 2 -7.07 6.14 -8.73
CA TRP A 2 -6.53 7.52 -8.77
C TRP A 2 -6.14 7.99 -10.18
N CYS A 3 -5.99 7.06 -11.13
CA CYS A 3 -5.46 7.32 -12.46
C CYS A 3 -6.47 7.01 -13.59
N GLY A 4 -7.75 6.79 -13.28
CA GLY A 4 -8.81 6.50 -14.27
C GLY A 4 -8.69 5.16 -15.02
N LYS A 5 -7.60 4.40 -14.83
CA LYS A 5 -7.37 3.08 -15.45
C LYS A 5 -8.12 1.97 -14.73
N THR A 6 -8.68 1.02 -15.47
CA THR A 6 -9.36 -0.18 -14.95
C THR A 6 -8.60 -0.79 -13.77
N ALA A 7 -9.33 -1.06 -12.68
CA ALA A 7 -8.72 -1.65 -11.50
C ALA A 7 -8.43 -3.12 -11.77
N THR A 8 -7.23 -3.53 -11.42
CA THR A 8 -6.70 -4.88 -11.63
C THR A 8 -6.49 -5.61 -10.30
N ASP A 9 -6.35 -4.87 -9.20
CA ASP A 9 -5.97 -5.42 -7.90
C ASP A 9 -6.97 -4.99 -6.82
N ALA A 10 -7.44 -5.98 -6.06
CA ALA A 10 -8.26 -5.77 -4.86
C ALA A 10 -7.35 -5.59 -3.64
N LEU A 11 -7.57 -4.53 -2.85
CA LEU A 11 -6.70 -4.16 -1.72
C LEU A 11 -7.24 -4.59 -0.35
N SER A 12 -8.03 -5.68 -0.38
CA SER A 12 -8.82 -6.19 0.74
C SER A 12 -9.86 -5.21 1.27
N ALA A 13 -10.91 -5.72 1.93
CA ALA A 13 -11.92 -4.87 2.53
C ALA A 13 -11.33 -3.99 3.64
N ARG A 14 -11.81 -2.75 3.71
CA ARG A 14 -11.50 -1.79 4.76
C ARG A 14 -12.79 -1.35 5.42
N VAL A 15 -12.69 -0.93 6.67
CA VAL A 15 -13.79 -0.32 7.41
C VAL A 15 -13.40 1.13 7.70
N SER A 16 -14.33 2.06 7.51
CA SER A 16 -14.13 3.48 7.77
C SER A 16 -15.39 4.07 8.38
N VAL A 17 -15.26 5.07 9.23
CA VAL A 17 -16.41 5.79 9.79
C VAL A 17 -16.80 6.91 8.84
N VAL A 18 -18.02 6.88 8.31
CA VAL A 18 -18.57 7.90 7.42
C VAL A 18 -19.86 8.43 8.06
N LYS A 19 -19.90 9.72 8.39
CA LYS A 19 -21.04 10.36 9.07
C LYS A 19 -21.51 9.65 10.35
N GLY A 20 -20.56 9.08 11.10
CA GLY A 20 -20.84 8.35 12.35
C GLY A 20 -21.17 6.87 12.18
N GLU A 21 -21.28 6.37 10.94
CA GLU A 21 -21.58 4.97 10.65
C GLU A 21 -20.34 4.21 10.20
N LEU A 22 -20.21 2.95 10.63
CA LEU A 22 -19.17 2.04 10.14
C LEU A 22 -19.53 1.55 8.74
N VAL A 23 -18.78 2.01 7.75
CA VAL A 23 -18.95 1.62 6.34
C VAL A 23 -17.80 0.70 5.95
N ARG A 24 -18.16 -0.50 5.46
CA ARG A 24 -17.22 -1.41 4.80
C ARG A 24 -17.11 -1.03 3.33
N TRP A 25 -15.89 -0.92 2.83
CA TRP A 25 -15.63 -0.68 1.41
C TRP A 25 -14.43 -1.48 0.92
N GLU A 26 -14.43 -1.79 -0.37
CA GLU A 26 -13.43 -2.66 -0.98
C GLU A 26 -12.56 -1.85 -1.96
N PRO A 27 -11.46 -1.25 -1.47
CA PRO A 27 -10.55 -0.49 -2.32
C PRO A 27 -10.01 -1.34 -3.46
N ARG A 28 -10.04 -0.75 -4.65
CA ARG A 28 -9.47 -1.32 -5.87
C ARG A 28 -8.51 -0.31 -6.52
N SER A 29 -7.40 -0.82 -7.05
CA SER A 29 -6.38 -0.03 -7.74
C SER A 29 -5.94 -0.74 -9.02
N CYS A 30 -5.37 0.01 -9.97
CA CYS A 30 -4.62 -0.61 -11.05
C CYS A 30 -3.18 -0.86 -10.58
N GLN A 31 -2.50 -1.85 -11.18
CA GLN A 31 -1.13 -2.23 -10.79
C GLN A 31 -0.16 -1.04 -10.77
N VAL A 32 -0.29 -0.11 -11.73
CA VAL A 32 0.59 1.07 -11.80
C VAL A 32 0.40 1.99 -10.60
N CYS A 33 -0.86 2.30 -10.27
CA CYS A 33 -1.20 3.16 -9.14
C CYS A 33 -0.83 2.45 -7.81
N LEU A 34 -1.03 1.13 -7.72
CA LEU A 34 -0.62 0.33 -6.58
C LEU A 34 0.90 0.34 -6.36
N ARG A 35 1.70 0.06 -7.40
CA ARG A 35 3.17 0.08 -7.35
C ARG A 35 3.70 1.45 -6.96
N ARG A 36 3.14 2.52 -7.54
CA ARG A 36 3.55 3.90 -7.21
C ARG A 36 3.36 4.21 -5.74
N GLU A 37 2.21 3.84 -5.19
CA GLU A 37 1.93 4.08 -3.77
C GLU A 37 2.78 3.19 -2.88
N ALA A 38 2.97 1.92 -3.23
CA ALA A 38 3.85 1.01 -2.51
C ALA A 38 5.29 1.54 -2.41
N LYS A 39 5.86 2.06 -3.52
CA LYS A 39 7.18 2.73 -3.51
C LYS A 39 7.23 3.92 -2.58
N ARG A 40 6.20 4.79 -2.62
CA ARG A 40 6.11 5.96 -1.76
C ARG A 40 6.08 5.55 -0.29
N VAL A 41 5.21 4.61 0.07
CA VAL A 41 5.04 4.13 1.44
C VAL A 41 6.31 3.41 1.92
N TYR A 42 6.96 2.61 1.06
CA TYR A 42 8.26 2.00 1.37
C TYR A 42 9.32 3.04 1.75
N ASN A 43 9.49 4.10 0.92
CA ASN A 43 10.48 5.14 1.17
C ASN A 43 10.24 5.89 2.49
N ILE A 44 8.98 6.05 2.91
CA ILE A 44 8.65 6.61 4.23
C ILE A 44 8.90 5.58 5.32
N HIS A 45 8.47 4.34 5.13
CA HIS A 45 8.59 3.26 6.10
C HIS A 45 10.03 3.04 6.53
N ILE A 46 10.98 3.00 5.59
CA ILE A 46 12.40 2.78 5.90
C ILE A 46 13.04 3.92 6.72
N THR A 47 12.47 5.13 6.72
CA THR A 47 13.01 6.25 7.49
C THR A 47 12.43 6.32 8.91
N VAL A 48 11.25 5.75 9.14
CA VAL A 48 10.56 5.83 10.44
C VAL A 48 10.53 4.50 11.20
N CYS A 49 10.67 3.36 10.53
CA CYS A 49 10.56 2.06 11.16
C CYS A 49 11.84 1.70 11.92
N ALA A 50 11.77 1.58 13.24
CA ALA A 50 12.90 1.18 14.08
C ALA A 50 13.44 -0.25 13.78
N ARG A 51 12.63 -1.11 13.14
CA ARG A 51 13.04 -2.47 12.75
C ARG A 51 13.77 -2.50 11.41
N CYS A 52 13.55 -1.49 10.58
CA CYS A 52 14.23 -1.38 9.30
C CYS A 52 15.57 -0.69 9.52
N THR A 53 16.63 -1.35 9.09
CA THR A 53 17.99 -0.82 9.10
C THR A 53 18.54 -0.84 7.68
N HIS A 54 19.75 -0.32 7.48
CA HIS A 54 20.40 -0.34 6.18
C HIS A 54 20.57 -1.78 5.60
N ARG A 55 20.52 -2.82 6.44
CA ARG A 55 20.78 -4.21 6.01
C ARG A 55 19.60 -5.15 6.17
N ASP A 56 18.60 -4.80 6.97
CA ASP A 56 17.44 -5.66 7.22
C ASP A 56 16.15 -4.86 7.16
N CYS A 57 15.14 -5.45 6.51
CA CYS A 57 13.79 -4.91 6.45
C CYS A 57 12.85 -5.77 7.30
N CYS A 58 11.89 -5.14 7.98
CA CYS A 58 10.80 -5.88 8.58
C CYS A 58 9.86 -6.47 7.50
N LEU A 59 8.97 -7.37 7.90
CA LEU A 59 8.02 -8.03 6.98
C LEU A 59 7.18 -7.03 6.17
N ASP A 60 6.73 -5.94 6.80
CA ASP A 60 5.95 -4.90 6.12
C ASP A 60 6.82 -4.16 5.09
N GLY A 61 8.05 -3.81 5.45
CA GLY A 61 9.02 -3.19 4.54
C GLY A 61 9.32 -4.08 3.33
N LYS A 62 9.50 -5.38 3.56
CA LYS A 62 9.74 -6.37 2.49
C LYS A 62 8.53 -6.48 1.57
N ALA A 63 7.33 -6.60 2.11
CA ALA A 63 6.09 -6.66 1.33
C ALA A 63 5.87 -5.39 0.49
N LEU A 64 6.15 -4.22 1.07
CA LEU A 64 6.08 -2.94 0.34
C LEU A 64 7.14 -2.85 -0.78
N TYR A 65 8.35 -3.34 -0.53
CA TYR A 65 9.41 -3.38 -1.53
C TYR A 65 9.04 -4.29 -2.69
N GLU A 66 8.60 -5.52 -2.43
CA GLU A 66 8.18 -6.48 -3.46
C GLU A 66 7.01 -5.93 -4.30
N LEU A 67 6.05 -5.26 -3.64
CA LEU A 67 4.92 -4.65 -4.32
C LEU A 67 5.31 -3.40 -5.13
N GLY A 68 6.28 -2.63 -4.67
CA GLY A 68 6.74 -1.40 -5.31
C GLY A 68 7.74 -1.63 -6.44
N PHE A 69 8.67 -2.57 -6.27
CA PHE A 69 9.82 -2.82 -7.14
C PHE A 69 9.81 -4.27 -7.66
N PRO A 70 8.83 -4.64 -8.51
CA PRO A 70 8.79 -5.97 -9.11
C PRO A 70 10.04 -6.20 -9.97
N GLN A 71 10.59 -7.42 -9.91
CA GLN A 71 11.67 -7.90 -10.77
C GLN A 71 11.21 -8.05 -12.22
#